data_AF-A0A645I8V8-F1
#
_entry.id   AF-A0A645I8V8-F1
#
_cell.length_a   1.000
_cell.length_b   1.000
_cell.length_c   1.000
_cell.angle_alpha   90.00
_cell.angle_beta   90.00
_cell.angle_gamma   90.00
#
_symmetry.space_group_name_H-M   'P 1'
#
loop_
_entity.id
_entity.type
_entity.pdbx_description
1 polymer ?
#
loop_
_entity_poly.entity_id
_entity_poly.type
_entity_poly.pdbx_seq_one_letter_code
_entity_poly.pdbx_strand_id
1 'polypeptide(L)' 'MLLDVGHLGQNIYLIASHLKLGTTAIGGFQDIKINEILGIDGLIESSLYIITLGKP' A
#
# COMPACT_ATOMS: atom_id res chain seq x y z
N MET A 1 -6.53 5.43 12.08
CA MET A 1 -5.92 5.69 10.75
C MET A 1 -4.85 4.66 10.42
N LEU A 2 -3.65 4.65 11.02
CA LEU A 2 -2.62 3.64 10.67
C LEU A 2 -3.04 2.19 10.94
N LEU A 3 -3.78 1.94 12.02
CA LEU A 3 -4.34 0.61 12.32
C LEU A 3 -5.35 0.17 11.26
N ASP A 4 -6.23 1.07 10.81
CA ASP A 4 -7.23 0.78 9.78
C ASP A 4 -6.57 0.40 8.46
N VAL A 5 -5.51 1.13 8.08
CA VAL A 5 -4.76 0.80 6.88
C VAL A 5 -4.03 -0.54 7.09
N GLY A 6 -3.40 -0.79 8.24
CA GLY A 6 -2.84 -2.11 8.57
C GLY A 6 -3.82 -3.28 8.43
N HIS A 7 -5.07 -3.10 8.89
CA HIS A 7 -6.13 -4.09 8.69
C HIS A 7 -6.46 -4.30 7.21
N LEU A 8 -6.55 -3.23 6.41
CA LEU A 8 -6.72 -3.32 4.96
C LEU A 8 -5.55 -4.07 4.29
N GLY A 9 -4.32 -3.78 4.72
CA GLY A 9 -3.12 -4.46 4.21
C GLY A 9 -3.16 -5.96 4.47
N GLN A 10 -3.59 -6.38 5.67
CA GLN A 10 -3.71 -7.81 5.98
C GLN A 10 -4.73 -8.53 5.09
N ASN A 11 -5.84 -7.87 4.74
CA ASN A 11 -6.80 -8.45 3.79
C ASN A 11 -6.14 -8.70 2.42
N ILE A 12 -5.31 -7.77 1.95
CA ILE A 12 -4.56 -7.94 0.69
C ILE A 12 -3.57 -9.10 0.79
N TYR A 13 -2.88 -9.27 1.92
CA TYR A 13 -2.00 -10.42 2.15
C TYR A 13 -2.74 -11.76 2.08
N LEU A 14 -3.93 -11.84 2.70
CA LEU A 14 -4.74 -13.07 2.67
C LEU A 14 -5.22 -13.40 1.26
N ILE A 15 -5.66 -12.39 0.50
CA ILE A 15 -6.09 -12.57 -0.89
C ILE A 15 -4.92 -12.97 -1.79
N ALA A 16 -3.76 -12.31 -1.66
CA ALA A 16 -2.55 -12.65 -2.42
C ALA A 16 -2.12 -14.10 -2.14
N SER A 17 -2.15 -14.53 -0.87
CA SER A 17 -1.88 -15.91 -0.47
C SER A 17 -2.84 -16.90 -1.14
N HIS A 18 -4.15 -16.63 -1.11
CA HIS A 18 -5.16 -17.46 -1.78
C HIS A 18 -4.92 -17.57 -3.30
N LEU A 19 -4.53 -16.48 -3.94
CA LEU A 19 -4.22 -16.41 -5.37
C LEU A 19 -2.82 -16.92 -5.72
N LYS A 20 -2.03 -17.36 -4.75
CA LYS A 20 -0.63 -17.78 -4.91
C LYS A 20 0.25 -16.69 -5.54
N LEU A 21 0.04 -15.45 -5.12
CA LEU A 21 0.84 -14.28 -5.48
C LEU A 21 1.81 -13.92 -4.35
N GLY A 22 2.96 -13.35 -4.72
CA GLY A 22 3.85 -12.68 -3.80
C GLY A 22 3.35 -11.27 -3.50
N THR A 23 3.49 -10.82 -2.26
CA THR A 23 3.10 -9.47 -1.84
C THR A 23 4.00 -8.92 -0.74
N THR A 24 4.16 -7.61 -0.67
CA THR A 24 4.96 -6.92 0.36
C THR A 24 4.42 -5.52 0.62
N ALA A 25 4.15 -5.20 1.88
CA ALA A 25 3.89 -3.82 2.32
C ALA A 25 5.19 -3.05 2.52
N ILE A 26 5.23 -1.81 2.04
CA ILE A 26 6.39 -0.92 2.08
C ILE A 26 5.96 0.39 2.76
N GLY A 27 6.43 0.60 3.99
CA GLY A 27 6.22 1.85 4.74
C GLY A 27 7.27 2.92 4.49
N GLY A 28 8.43 2.56 3.93
CA GLY A 28 9.52 3.50 3.62
C GLY A 28 9.55 3.86 2.15
N PHE A 29 9.07 5.05 1.78
CA PHE A 29 9.03 5.55 0.41
C PHE A 29 9.02 7.09 0.40
N GLN A 30 9.17 7.70 -0.78
CA GLN A 30 9.09 9.15 -0.96
C GLN A 30 7.63 9.55 -1.21
N ASP A 31 6.91 9.83 -0.13
CA ASP A 31 5.51 10.25 -0.09
C ASP A 31 5.19 11.39 -1.06
N ILE A 32 5.99 12.46 -1.10
CA ILE A 32 5.79 13.60 -2.00
C ILE A 32 5.76 13.14 -3.47
N LYS A 33 6.72 12.29 -3.87
CA LYS A 33 6.79 11.81 -5.26
C LYS A 33 5.65 10.87 -5.62
N ILE A 34 5.25 10.02 -4.68
CA ILE A 34 4.13 9.10 -4.90
C ILE A 34 2.81 9.87 -4.98
N ASN A 35 2.61 10.85 -4.11
CA ASN A 35 1.45 11.72 -4.16
C ASN A 35 1.39 12.49 -5.49
N GLU A 36 2.52 13.02 -5.98
CA GLU A 36 2.59 13.68 -7.30
C GLU A 36 2.19 12.73 -8.45
N ILE A 37 2.72 11.50 -8.45
CA ILE A 37 2.39 10.48 -9.47
C ILE A 37 0.90 10.13 -9.45
N LEU A 38 0.30 10.07 -8.26
CA LEU A 38 -1.11 9.71 -8.08
C LEU A 38 -2.06 10.91 -8.20
N GLY A 39 -1.55 12.14 -8.35
CA GLY A 39 -2.36 13.35 -8.38
C GLY A 39 -3.00 13.73 -7.05
N ILE A 40 -2.38 13.32 -5.93
CA ILE A 40 -2.86 13.54 -4.56
C ILE A 40 -2.24 14.83 -4.01
N ASP A 41 -3.04 15.65 -3.31
CA ASP A 41 -2.59 16.97 -2.81
C ASP A 41 -1.62 16.92 -1.60
N GLY A 42 -1.60 15.83 -0.84
CA GLY A 42 -0.72 15.65 0.33
C GLY A 42 -1.16 16.36 1.62
N LEU A 43 -2.27 17.11 1.59
CA LEU A 43 -2.83 17.90 2.70
C LEU A 43 -4.14 17.30 3.24
N ILE A 44 -5.07 16.96 2.34
CA ILE A 44 -6.38 16.33 2.65
C ILE A 44 -6.28 14.82 2.46
N GLU A 45 -5.56 14.38 1.44
CA GLU A 45 -5.28 12.98 1.14
C GLU A 45 -3.77 12.77 1.06
N SER A 46 -3.28 11.62 1.53
CA SER A 46 -1.87 11.27 1.43
C SER A 46 -1.68 9.76 1.37
N SER A 47 -0.69 9.31 0.61
CA SER A 47 -0.26 7.92 0.60
C SER A 47 0.37 7.52 1.93
N LEU A 48 -0.08 6.40 2.51
CA LEU A 48 0.36 5.95 3.84
C LEU A 48 1.34 4.78 3.78
N TYR A 49 1.17 3.88 2.81
CA TYR A 49 2.14 2.85 2.46
C TYR A 49 1.80 2.25 1.09
N ILE A 50 2.75 1.54 0.50
CA ILE A 50 2.60 0.86 -0.80
C ILE A 50 2.48 -0.65 -0.56
N ILE A 51 1.63 -1.35 -1.32
CA ILE A 51 1.64 -2.82 -1.38
C ILE A 51 1.97 -3.25 -2.81
N THR A 52 3.02 -4.05 -2.97
CA THR A 52 3.39 -4.66 -4.24
C THR A 52 2.71 -6.01 -4.42
N LEU A 53 2.36 -6.38 -5.66
CA LEU A 53 1.88 -7.71 -6.02
C LEU A 53 2.72 -8.27 -7.17
N GLY A 54 3.01 -9.58 -7.13
CA GLY A 54 3.81 -10.23 -8.15
C GLY A 54 3.66 -11.75 -8.15
N LYS A 55 4.35 -12.42 -9.09
CA LYS A 55 4.50 -13.87 -9.05
C LYS A 55 5.60 -14.22 -8.03
N PRO A 56 5.39 -15.22 -7.15
CA PRO A 56 6.41 -15.70 -6.23
C PRO A 56 7.66 -16.22 -6.92
#